data_AF-A0A3M6HZW4-F1
#
_entry.id   AF-A0A3M6HZW4-F1
#
_cell.length_a   1.000
_cell.length_b   1.000
_cell.length_c   1.000
_cell.angle_alpha   90.00
_cell.angle_beta   90.00
_cell.angle_gamma   90.00
#
_symmetry.space_group_name_H-M   'P 1'
#
loop_
_entity.id
_entity.type
_entity.pdbx_description
1 polymer ?
#
loop_
_entity_poly.entity_id
_entity_poly.type
_entity_poly.pdbx_seq_one_letter_code
_entity_poly.pdbx_strand_id
1 'polypeptide(L)'
;HLKAGNNVVIEAGLEITVKAGDSFIKIDASGVSITGPQMKLNSGGKPTLGTGASPALPGLVKQADDNGPGQLLTQRLGEPGPIVELCQKPRNGTPMDCPLADCGCRGALLSRGRA
;
A
#
# COMPACT_ATOMS: atom_id res chain seq x y z
N HIS A 1 59.88 5.23 -6.83
CA HIS A 1 59.55 4.30 -7.92
C HIS A 1 59.98 2.91 -7.49
N LEU A 2 59.02 2.01 -7.22
CA LEU A 2 59.31 0.61 -6.93
C LEU A 2 59.25 -0.15 -8.25
N LYS A 3 60.38 -0.70 -8.72
CA LYS A 3 60.45 -1.50 -9.94
C LYS A 3 60.59 -2.96 -9.54
N ALA A 4 59.59 -3.76 -9.85
CA ALA A 4 59.64 -5.22 -9.73
C ALA A 4 59.26 -5.84 -11.08
N GLY A 5 59.88 -6.99 -11.40
CA GLY A 5 59.67 -7.67 -12.68
C GLY A 5 58.25 -8.23 -12.78
N ASN A 6 57.97 -9.29 -12.01
CA ASN A 6 56.69 -10.01 -12.12
C ASN A 6 55.77 -9.74 -10.92
N ASN A 7 56.28 -9.81 -9.67
CA ASN A 7 55.47 -9.68 -8.46
C ASN A 7 56.15 -8.80 -7.42
N VAL A 8 55.34 -8.12 -6.60
CA VAL A 8 55.77 -7.48 -5.34
C VAL A 8 54.91 -8.07 -4.23
N VAL A 9 55.55 -8.63 -3.21
CA VAL A 9 54.87 -9.09 -2.00
C VAL A 9 55.23 -8.13 -0.88
N ILE A 10 54.21 -7.61 -0.21
CA ILE A 10 54.35 -6.67 0.91
C ILE A 10 53.77 -7.36 2.14
N GLU A 11 54.63 -7.72 3.09
CA GLU A 11 54.24 -8.30 4.37
C GLU A 11 54.31 -7.23 5.45
N ALA A 12 53.25 -7.10 6.24
CA ALA A 12 53.22 -6.26 7.44
C ALA A 12 52.55 -7.02 8.58
N GLY A 13 53.04 -6.82 9.81
CA GLY A 13 52.60 -7.60 10.96
C GLY A 13 51.25 -7.16 11.56
N LEU A 14 50.87 -5.89 11.42
CA LEU A 14 49.66 -5.34 12.05
C LEU A 14 48.75 -4.64 11.04
N GLU A 15 49.33 -3.78 10.20
CA GLU A 15 48.57 -2.98 9.24
C GLU A 15 49.41 -2.63 8.00
N ILE A 16 48.77 -2.64 6.83
CA ILE A 16 49.30 -2.05 5.58
C ILE A 16 48.43 -0.84 5.24
N THR A 17 49.05 0.34 5.09
CA THR A 17 48.37 1.55 4.62
C THR A 17 49.01 2.06 3.34
N VAL A 18 48.21 2.19 2.28
CA VAL A 18 48.59 2.80 0.99
C VAL A 18 47.86 4.13 0.86
N LYS A 19 48.60 5.24 0.81
CA LYS A 19 48.05 6.59 0.68
C LYS A 19 48.40 7.20 -0.68
N ALA A 20 47.41 7.81 -1.32
CA ALA A 20 47.56 8.60 -2.55
C ALA A 20 46.72 9.88 -2.43
N GLY A 21 47.37 11.02 -2.18
CA GLY A 21 46.68 12.28 -1.87
C GLY A 21 45.82 12.16 -0.61
N ASP A 22 44.54 12.51 -0.71
CA ASP A 22 43.53 12.37 0.35
C ASP A 22 42.83 11.00 0.38
N SER A 23 43.21 10.09 -0.53
CA SER A 23 42.68 8.72 -0.55
C SER A 23 43.65 7.77 0.15
N PHE A 24 43.10 6.79 0.88
CA PHE A 24 43.91 5.73 1.49
C PHE A 24 43.20 4.38 1.52
N ILE A 25 44.00 3.32 1.44
CA ILE A 25 43.60 1.92 1.61
C ILE A 25 44.33 1.41 2.84
N LYS A 26 43.60 0.83 3.79
CA LYS A 26 44.11 0.31 5.05
C LYS A 26 43.72 -1.16 5.16
N ILE A 27 44.68 -2.02 5.48
CA ILE A 27 44.50 -3.45 5.63
C ILE A 27 44.97 -3.81 7.03
N ASP A 28 44.05 -4.19 7.90
CA ASP A 28 44.32 -4.58 9.28
C ASP A 28 43.56 -5.87 9.65
N ALA A 29 43.66 -6.31 10.90
CA ALA A 29 42.99 -7.53 11.38
C ALA A 29 41.46 -7.53 11.21
N SER A 30 40.84 -6.35 11.10
CA SER A 30 39.40 -6.15 10.88
C SER A 30 39.02 -6.23 9.39
N GLY A 31 39.99 -6.23 8.48
CA GLY A 31 39.78 -6.33 7.03
C GLY A 31 40.36 -5.16 6.24
N VAL A 32 39.71 -4.86 5.11
CA VAL A 32 40.15 -3.84 4.15
C VAL A 32 39.24 -2.62 4.22
N SER A 33 39.80 -1.47 4.61
CA SER A 33 39.14 -0.17 4.63
C SER A 33 39.64 0.71 3.48
N ILE A 34 38.73 1.35 2.76
CA ILE A 34 39.04 2.19 1.59
C ILE A 34 38.34 3.54 1.78
N THR A 35 39.07 4.66 1.75
CA THR A 35 38.54 6.01 2.01
C THR A 35 39.12 7.04 1.04
N GLY A 36 38.28 7.99 0.60
CA GLY A 36 38.60 8.99 -0.42
C GLY A 36 37.38 9.44 -1.23
N PRO A 37 37.51 10.50 -2.04
CA PRO A 37 36.39 11.22 -2.66
C PRO A 37 35.64 10.43 -3.75
N GLN A 38 36.31 9.50 -4.43
CA GLN A 38 35.73 8.66 -5.48
C GLN A 38 36.23 7.22 -5.30
N MET A 39 35.31 6.28 -5.07
CA MET A 39 35.62 4.87 -4.91
C MET A 39 34.95 4.03 -5.99
N LYS A 40 35.78 3.42 -6.85
CA LYS A 40 35.33 2.51 -7.90
C LYS A 40 35.50 1.06 -7.46
N LEU A 41 34.58 0.59 -6.63
CA LEU A 41 34.53 -0.81 -6.21
C LEU A 41 33.62 -1.57 -7.16
N ASN A 42 34.18 -2.43 -8.02
CA ASN A 42 33.42 -3.29 -8.93
C ASN A 42 32.37 -2.53 -9.75
N SER A 43 32.65 -1.29 -10.17
CA SER A 43 31.69 -0.40 -10.87
C SER A 43 31.40 -0.81 -12.33
N GLY A 44 31.29 -2.11 -12.59
CA GLY A 44 30.95 -2.75 -13.87
C GLY A 44 29.55 -3.37 -13.89
N GLY A 45 28.57 -2.77 -13.23
CA GLY A 45 27.17 -3.22 -13.28
C GLY A 45 26.22 -2.22 -12.62
N LYS A 46 25.24 -1.71 -13.38
CA LYS A 46 24.16 -0.88 -12.83
C LYS A 46 23.04 -1.80 -12.36
N PRO A 47 22.68 -1.84 -11.07
CA PRO A 47 21.34 -2.29 -10.71
C PRO A 47 20.36 -1.29 -11.32
N THR A 48 19.55 -1.74 -12.27
CA THR A 48 18.43 -0.95 -12.79
C THR A 48 17.49 -0.63 -11.63
N LEU A 49 17.05 0.62 -11.52
CA LEU A 49 16.14 1.07 -10.48
C LEU A 49 14.81 0.30 -10.61
N GLY A 50 14.56 -0.66 -9.71
CA GLY A 50 13.24 -1.24 -9.56
C GLY A 50 12.30 -0.18 -9.02
N THR A 51 11.16 0.04 -9.66
CA THR A 51 10.11 0.91 -9.11
C THR A 51 9.51 0.24 -7.87
N GLY A 52 9.35 1.00 -6.78
CA GLY A 52 8.72 0.50 -5.57
C GLY A 52 7.27 0.09 -5.82
N ALA A 53 6.83 -0.99 -5.17
CA ALA A 53 5.42 -1.35 -5.18
C ALA A 53 4.62 -0.27 -4.42
N SER A 54 3.57 0.26 -5.04
CA SER A 54 2.60 1.16 -4.39
C SER A 54 1.22 0.47 -4.33
N PRO A 55 1.06 -0.52 -3.45
CA PRO A 55 -0.25 -1.14 -3.24
C PRO A 55 -1.20 -0.13 -2.60
N ALA A 56 -2.43 -0.08 -3.10
CA ALA A 56 -3.48 0.70 -2.46
C ALA A 56 -3.77 0.09 -1.08
N LEU A 57 -3.61 0.89 -0.02
CA LEU A 57 -4.02 0.50 1.32
C LEU A 57 -5.55 0.34 1.33
N PRO A 58 -6.11 -0.70 1.99
CA PRO A 58 -7.53 -0.75 2.24
C PRO A 58 -7.94 0.51 3.00
N GLY A 59 -8.99 1.18 2.50
CA GLY A 59 -9.51 2.38 3.14
C GLY A 59 -10.06 2.11 4.54
N LEU A 60 -10.31 3.17 5.29
CA LEU A 60 -10.92 3.08 6.60
C LEU A 60 -12.28 2.38 6.47
N VAL A 61 -12.44 1.24 7.15
CA VAL A 61 -13.73 0.54 7.20
C VAL A 61 -14.73 1.44 7.92
N LYS A 62 -15.92 1.60 7.33
CA LYS A 62 -17.05 2.17 8.05
C LYS A 62 -17.44 1.19 9.15
N GLN A 63 -17.82 1.70 10.32
CA GLN A 63 -18.44 0.85 11.33
C GLN A 63 -19.65 0.16 10.70
N ALA A 64 -19.79 -1.14 10.95
CA ALA A 64 -20.99 -1.86 10.55
C ALA A 64 -22.20 -1.20 11.21
N ASP A 65 -23.29 -1.05 10.46
CA ASP A 65 -24.54 -0.54 11.00
C ASP A 65 -24.95 -1.39 12.21
N ASP A 66 -25.34 -0.74 13.30
CA ASP A 66 -25.80 -1.35 14.55
C ASP A 66 -27.25 -1.85 14.46
N ASN A 67 -27.73 -2.11 13.25
CA ASN A 67 -29.03 -2.72 13.03
C ASN A 67 -29.02 -4.11 13.66
N GLY A 68 -29.84 -4.28 14.71
CA GLY A 68 -30.15 -5.58 15.26
C GLY A 68 -30.58 -6.56 14.15
N PRO A 69 -30.48 -7.88 14.40
CA PRO A 69 -30.79 -8.88 13.40
C PRO A 69 -32.18 -8.65 12.79
N GLY A 70 -32.27 -8.77 11.46
CA GLY A 70 -33.55 -8.73 10.76
C GLY A 70 -34.53 -9.75 11.32
N GLN A 71 -35.83 -9.44 11.28
CA GLN A 71 -36.86 -10.40 11.71
C GLN A 71 -36.81 -11.67 10.85
N LEU A 72 -37.04 -12.82 11.48
CA LEU A 72 -37.02 -14.13 10.83
C LEU A 72 -37.99 -14.14 9.64
N LEU A 73 -37.50 -14.56 8.48
CA LEU A 73 -38.26 -14.69 7.22
C LEU A 73 -39.58 -15.49 7.39
N THR A 74 -39.65 -16.34 8.41
CA THR A 74 -40.84 -17.12 8.75
C THR A 74 -42.07 -16.26 9.03
N GLN A 75 -41.92 -15.03 9.53
CA GLN A 75 -43.06 -14.11 9.74
C GLN A 75 -43.59 -13.50 8.43
N ARG A 76 -42.79 -13.42 7.37
CA ARG A 76 -43.17 -12.83 6.07
C ARG A 76 -43.68 -13.85 5.05
N LEU A 77 -43.38 -15.14 5.26
CA LEU A 77 -43.92 -16.26 4.48
C LEU A 77 -45.34 -16.67 4.89
N GLY A 78 -45.84 -16.15 6.03
CA GLY A 78 -47.17 -16.48 6.57
C GLY A 78 -48.32 -15.61 6.05
N GLU A 79 -48.03 -14.51 5.34
CA GLU A 79 -49.07 -13.65 4.75
C GLU A 79 -49.14 -13.86 3.22
N PRO A 80 -50.33 -14.00 2.62
CA PRO A 80 -50.52 -14.23 1.19
C PRO A 80 -50.28 -12.96 0.33
N GLY A 81 -49.38 -12.09 0.78
CA GLY A 81 -48.92 -10.94 0.00
C GLY A 81 -47.79 -11.37 -0.94
N PRO A 82 -47.68 -10.76 -2.14
CA PRO A 82 -46.48 -10.93 -2.94
C PRO A 82 -45.26 -10.55 -2.09
N ILE A 83 -44.12 -11.23 -2.33
CA ILE A 83 -42.82 -10.84 -1.77
C ILE A 83 -42.43 -9.52 -2.45
N VAL A 84 -43.11 -8.44 -2.07
CA VAL A 84 -42.78 -7.10 -2.52
C VAL A 84 -41.52 -6.69 -1.80
N GLU A 85 -40.65 -5.97 -2.50
CA GLU A 85 -39.53 -5.30 -1.85
C GLU A 85 -40.07 -4.47 -0.68
N LEU A 86 -39.58 -4.75 0.51
CA LEU A 86 -39.90 -3.97 1.71
C LEU A 86 -39.61 -2.50 1.40
N CYS A 87 -40.51 -1.60 1.82
CA CYS A 87 -40.27 -0.17 1.70
C CYS A 87 -38.94 0.17 2.41
N GLN A 88 -37.88 0.43 1.65
CA GLN A 88 -36.54 0.75 2.18
C GLN A 88 -36.43 2.22 2.62
N LYS A 89 -37.55 2.82 3.04
CA LYS A 89 -37.59 4.20 3.47
C LYS A 89 -36.80 4.36 4.78
N PRO A 90 -35.82 5.28 4.85
CA PRO A 90 -35.10 5.56 6.10
C PRO A 90 -36.06 6.01 7.21
N ARG A 91 -35.74 5.67 8.47
CA ARG A 91 -36.47 6.23 9.62
C ARG A 91 -36.42 7.76 9.55
N ASN A 92 -37.58 8.40 9.67
CA ASN A 92 -37.76 9.85 9.53
C ASN A 92 -37.47 10.44 8.13
N GLY A 93 -37.23 9.61 7.11
CA GLY A 93 -37.04 10.08 5.74
C GLY A 93 -38.34 10.50 5.05
N THR A 94 -38.22 11.01 3.83
CA THR A 94 -39.34 11.20 2.89
C THR A 94 -39.32 10.10 1.83
N PRO A 95 -40.41 9.88 1.07
CA PRO A 95 -40.38 8.92 -0.04
C PRO A 95 -39.32 9.21 -1.11
N MET A 96 -38.76 10.42 -1.15
CA MET A 96 -37.65 10.79 -2.04
C MET A 96 -36.30 10.24 -1.58
N ASP A 97 -36.18 9.91 -0.30
CA ASP A 97 -34.97 9.37 0.32
C ASP A 97 -34.93 7.83 0.27
N CYS A 98 -35.93 7.21 -0.36
CA CYS A 98 -35.99 5.76 -0.55
C CYS A 98 -35.04 5.33 -1.68
N PRO A 99 -34.06 4.43 -1.46
CA PRO A 99 -33.09 4.01 -2.47
C PRO A 99 -33.68 3.11 -3.57
N LEU A 100 -34.93 2.63 -3.42
CA LEU A 100 -35.65 1.91 -4.48
C LEU A 100 -35.82 2.80 -5.71
N ALA A 101 -35.35 2.32 -6.86
CA ALA A 101 -35.41 3.01 -8.15
C ALA A 101 -36.86 3.31 -8.58
N ASP A 102 -37.77 2.38 -8.30
CA ASP A 102 -39.21 2.39 -8.65
C ASP A 102 -40.10 2.46 -7.39
N CYS A 103 -39.71 3.29 -6.41
CA CYS A 103 -40.48 3.49 -5.20
C CYS A 103 -41.91 4.01 -5.48
N GLY A 104 -42.94 3.18 -5.26
CA GLY A 104 -44.34 3.56 -5.49
C GLY A 104 -44.81 4.80 -4.70
N CYS A 105 -44.29 5.02 -3.49
CA CYS A 105 -44.58 6.22 -2.71
C CYS A 105 -44.02 7.50 -3.36
N ARG A 106 -42.87 7.40 -4.05
CA ARG A 106 -42.26 8.50 -4.82
C ARG A 106 -43.15 8.84 -6.02
N GLY A 107 -43.60 7.83 -6.76
CA GLY A 107 -44.53 8.00 -7.88
C GLY A 107 -45.84 8.67 -7.47
N ALA A 108 -46.44 8.22 -6.35
CA ALA A 108 -47.69 8.77 -5.83
C ALA A 108 -47.60 10.25 -5.40
N LEU A 109 -46.44 10.69 -4.89
CA LEU A 109 -46.19 12.11 -4.56
C LEU A 109 -46.09 12.96 -5.83
N LEU A 110 -45.37 12.49 -6.85
CA LEU A 110 -45.21 13.19 -8.12
C LEU A 110 -46.55 13.34 -8.85
N SER A 111 -47.44 12.35 -8.77
CA SER A 111 -48.80 12.44 -9.33
C SER A 111 -49.72 13.38 -8.56
N ARG A 112 -49.45 13.67 -7.28
CA ARG A 112 -50.25 14.58 -6.45
C ARG A 112 -49.83 16.05 -6.54
N GLY A 113 -48.62 16.34 -7.02
CA GLY A 113 -48.13 17.70 -7.27
C GLY A 113 -48.46 18.25 -8.67
N ARG A 114 -49.28 17.53 -9.45
CA ARG A 114 -49.69 17.89 -10.80
C ARG A 114 -51.23 17.94 -10.86
N ALA A 115 -51.81 18.82 -10.05
CA ALA A 115 -53.21 19.25 -10.07
C ALA A 115 -53.27 20.71 -9.63
#